data_AF-A0A2N1YPN1-F1
#
_entry.id   AF-A0A2N1YPN1-F1
#
_cell.length_a   1.000
_cell.length_b   1.000
_cell.length_c   1.000
_cell.angle_alpha   90.00
_cell.angle_beta   90.00
_cell.angle_gamma   90.00
#
_symmetry.space_group_name_H-M   'P 1'
#
loop_
_entity.id
_entity.type
_entity.pdbx_description
1 polymer ?
#
loop_
_entity_poly.entity_id
_entity_poly.type
_entity_poly.pdbx_seq_one_letter_code
_entity_poly.pdbx_strand_id
1 'polypeptide(L)'
;MKRFTPIILLLLGGAAGAAECHYFWATDCFEIRNAQSRDITHHVLLSSERYRFQASAPGQCAVELEASFSTTHKGQVLQRFNRELRRLPGCRQLENLSPRTFESEGEAVAEWQRLASERNFKRLHMVRRLPD
;
A
#
# COMPACT_ATOMS: atom_id res chain seq x y z
N MET A 1 -34.28 -10.89 55.59
CA MET A 1 -32.89 -10.53 55.18
C MET A 1 -32.71 -10.95 53.72
N LYS A 2 -32.73 -10.00 52.78
CA LYS A 2 -32.57 -10.27 51.34
C LYS A 2 -31.07 -10.47 51.04
N ARG A 3 -30.70 -11.66 50.57
CA ARG A 3 -29.34 -11.99 50.13
C ARG A 3 -29.10 -11.35 48.77
N PHE A 4 -28.13 -10.43 48.70
CA PHE A 4 -27.63 -9.88 47.45
C PHE A 4 -26.71 -10.89 46.80
N THR A 5 -27.08 -11.40 45.63
CA THR A 5 -26.22 -12.21 44.77
C THR A 5 -25.31 -11.27 44.00
N PRO A 6 -23.97 -11.37 44.09
CA PRO A 6 -23.09 -10.58 43.24
C PRO A 6 -23.15 -11.14 41.81
N ILE A 7 -23.59 -10.31 40.87
CA ILE A 7 -23.43 -10.55 39.44
C ILE A 7 -21.95 -10.34 39.12
N ILE A 8 -21.24 -11.44 38.81
CA ILE A 8 -19.89 -11.39 38.27
C ILE A 8 -20.01 -10.91 36.82
N LEU A 9 -19.69 -9.64 36.59
CA LEU A 9 -19.57 -9.06 35.25
C LEU A 9 -18.27 -9.58 34.62
N LEU A 10 -18.35 -10.69 33.88
CA LEU A 10 -17.27 -11.14 33.01
C LEU A 10 -17.16 -10.14 31.86
N LEU A 11 -16.22 -9.20 32.00
CA LEU A 11 -15.74 -8.38 30.90
C LEU A 11 -15.11 -9.32 29.86
N LEU A 12 -15.85 -9.55 28.77
CA LEU A 12 -15.32 -10.10 27.52
C LEU A 12 -14.32 -9.07 26.96
N GLY A 13 -13.11 -9.06 27.50
CA GLY A 13 -11.97 -8.44 26.86
C GLY A 13 -11.73 -9.19 25.56
N GLY A 14 -12.19 -8.62 24.44
CA GLY A 14 -11.87 -9.13 23.12
C GLY A 14 -10.36 -9.33 23.04
N ALA A 15 -9.93 -10.53 22.69
CA ALA A 15 -8.52 -10.77 22.43
C ALA A 15 -8.09 -9.74 21.37
N ALA A 16 -7.21 -8.80 21.75
CA ALA A 16 -6.45 -8.02 20.79
C ALA A 16 -5.50 -8.99 20.10
N GLY A 17 -6.03 -9.73 19.14
CA GLY A 17 -5.29 -10.73 18.37
C GLY A 17 -4.45 -10.04 17.31
N ALA A 18 -3.32 -10.66 16.96
CA ALA A 18 -2.54 -10.23 15.80
C ALA A 18 -3.44 -10.14 14.56
N ALA A 19 -3.20 -9.14 13.72
CA ALA A 19 -3.96 -8.91 12.48
C ALA A 19 -3.06 -9.18 11.28
N GLU A 20 -3.53 -10.01 10.34
CA GLU A 20 -2.87 -10.15 9.04
C GLU A 20 -3.13 -8.89 8.21
N CYS A 21 -2.05 -8.26 7.77
CA CYS A 21 -2.07 -7.03 7.01
C CYS A 21 -1.49 -7.28 5.63
N HIS A 22 -2.00 -6.57 4.64
CA HIS A 22 -1.57 -6.67 3.25
C HIS A 22 -1.05 -5.32 2.77
N TYR A 23 0.00 -5.34 1.96
CA TYR A 23 0.50 -4.10 1.37
C TYR A 23 1.12 -4.31 -0.02
N PHE A 24 1.24 -3.22 -0.75
CA PHE A 24 1.99 -3.17 -1.99
C PHE A 24 2.47 -1.74 -2.24
N TRP A 25 3.44 -1.58 -3.13
CA TRP A 25 4.02 -0.27 -3.45
C TRP A 25 3.42 0.25 -4.74
N ALA A 26 2.98 1.50 -4.77
CA ALA A 26 2.43 2.10 -5.97
C ALA A 26 2.64 3.60 -6.00
N THR A 27 2.80 4.15 -7.21
CA THR A 27 2.79 5.58 -7.49
C THR A 27 2.24 5.80 -8.89
N ASP A 28 1.93 7.04 -9.23
CA ASP A 28 1.51 7.41 -10.57
C ASP A 28 1.98 8.81 -10.95
N CYS A 29 2.03 9.05 -12.26
CA CYS A 29 2.38 10.34 -12.84
C CYS A 29 1.61 10.53 -14.16
N PHE A 30 1.50 11.78 -14.61
CA PHE A 30 0.88 12.12 -15.88
C PHE A 30 1.91 12.70 -16.84
N GLU A 31 2.08 12.06 -17.99
CA GLU A 31 2.75 12.63 -19.15
C GLU A 31 1.75 13.55 -19.87
N ILE A 32 1.97 14.86 -19.84
CA ILE A 32 1.16 15.82 -20.59
C ILE A 32 1.93 16.21 -21.85
N ARG A 33 1.49 15.71 -23.01
CA ARG A 33 2.10 16.07 -24.31
C ARG A 33 1.47 17.32 -24.88
N ASN A 34 0.14 17.42 -24.78
CA ASN A 34 -0.61 18.59 -25.18
C ASN A 34 -1.90 18.71 -24.34
N ALA A 35 -1.96 19.72 -23.48
CA ALA A 35 -3.11 19.95 -22.62
C ALA A 35 -4.37 20.39 -23.39
N GLN A 36 -4.21 21.07 -24.53
CA GLN A 36 -5.32 21.58 -25.34
C GLN A 36 -6.06 20.44 -26.05
N SER A 37 -5.32 19.47 -26.60
CA SER A 37 -5.89 18.26 -27.23
C SER A 37 -6.16 17.13 -26.25
N ARG A 38 -5.91 17.33 -24.94
CA ARG A 38 -5.98 16.31 -23.89
C ARG A 38 -5.15 15.06 -24.21
N ASP A 39 -4.01 15.26 -24.88
CA ASP A 39 -3.01 14.20 -25.07
C ASP A 39 -2.22 14.02 -23.77
N ILE A 40 -2.79 13.18 -22.90
CA ILE A 40 -2.31 12.89 -21.56
C ILE A 40 -2.22 11.37 -21.40
N THR A 41 -1.05 10.89 -20.97
CA THR A 41 -0.88 9.50 -20.57
C THR A 41 -0.71 9.42 -19.06
N HIS A 42 -1.58 8.66 -18.39
CA HIS A 42 -1.47 8.28 -16.99
C HIS A 42 -0.54 7.07 -16.87
N HIS A 43 0.60 7.25 -16.23
CA HIS A 43 1.52 6.17 -15.91
C HIS A 43 1.29 5.71 -14.48
N VAL A 44 1.00 4.43 -14.29
CA VAL A 44 0.92 3.81 -12.95
C VAL A 44 2.08 2.86 -12.79
N LEU A 45 2.86 3.05 -11.73
CA LEU A 45 3.89 2.11 -11.32
C LEU A 45 3.37 1.31 -10.13
N LEU A 46 3.52 -0.01 -10.19
CA LEU A 46 2.97 -0.93 -9.19
C LEU A 46 3.97 -2.04 -8.91
N SER A 47 4.15 -2.42 -7.64
CA SER A 47 4.95 -3.60 -7.31
C SER A 47 4.36 -4.84 -7.95
N SER A 48 5.23 -5.73 -8.47
CA SER A 48 4.78 -6.99 -9.07
C SER A 48 4.10 -7.93 -8.11
N GLU A 49 4.32 -7.71 -6.82
CA GLU A 49 3.87 -8.57 -5.74
C GLU A 49 3.04 -7.76 -4.75
N ARG A 50 2.21 -8.51 -4.00
CA ARG A 50 1.49 -8.05 -2.82
C ARG A 50 2.09 -8.79 -1.64
N TYR A 51 2.45 -8.05 -0.62
CA TYR A 51 3.17 -8.54 0.54
C TYR A 51 2.20 -8.67 1.71
N ARG A 52 2.61 -9.42 2.72
CA ARG A 52 1.85 -9.65 3.95
C ARG A 52 2.76 -9.48 5.15
N PHE A 53 2.19 -9.02 6.25
CA PHE A 53 2.85 -9.05 7.56
C PHE A 53 1.81 -9.15 8.67
N GLN A 54 2.25 -9.45 9.88
CA GLN A 54 1.39 -9.54 11.05
C GLN A 54 1.57 -8.28 11.90
N ALA A 55 0.50 -7.52 12.10
CA ALA A 55 0.45 -6.45 13.08
C ALA A 55 0.08 -7.00 14.45
N SER A 56 0.48 -6.30 15.51
CA SER A 56 0.22 -6.70 16.89
C SER A 56 -1.26 -6.63 17.27
N ALA A 57 -2.05 -5.78 16.60
CA ALA A 57 -3.48 -5.65 16.80
C ALA A 57 -4.20 -5.12 15.54
N PRO A 58 -5.53 -5.30 15.42
CA PRO A 58 -6.33 -4.67 14.38
C PRO A 58 -6.23 -3.13 14.45
N GLY A 59 -6.34 -2.44 13.31
CA GLY A 59 -6.14 -0.98 13.26
C GLY A 59 -4.68 -0.51 13.25
N GLN A 60 -3.69 -1.41 13.43
CA GLN A 60 -2.28 -1.03 13.53
C GLN A 60 -1.47 -1.24 12.25
N CYS A 61 -2.08 -1.76 11.18
CA CYS A 61 -1.35 -2.17 9.98
C CYS A 61 -0.48 -1.04 9.38
N ALA A 62 -1.02 0.17 9.19
CA ALA A 62 -0.24 1.25 8.57
C ALA A 62 0.92 1.72 9.45
N VAL A 63 0.70 1.86 10.75
CA VAL A 63 1.68 2.38 11.71
C VAL A 63 2.82 1.38 11.90
N GLU A 64 2.50 0.11 12.13
CA GLU A 64 3.50 -0.93 12.35
C GLU A 64 4.31 -1.22 11.09
N LEU A 65 3.68 -1.21 9.91
CA LEU A 65 4.40 -1.38 8.65
C LEU A 65 5.40 -0.25 8.38
N GLU A 66 5.00 1.00 8.62
CA GLU A 66 5.89 2.14 8.40
C GLU A 66 7.10 2.11 9.35
N ALA A 67 6.91 1.59 10.56
CA ALA A 67 7.95 1.38 11.55
C ALA A 67 8.83 0.14 11.26
N SER A 68 8.32 -0.88 10.55
CA SER A 68 9.07 -2.11 10.28
C SER A 68 10.15 -1.94 9.21
N PHE A 69 10.03 -0.95 8.32
CA PHE A 69 11.03 -0.72 7.28
C PHE A 69 12.22 0.09 7.78
N SER A 70 13.43 -0.45 7.58
CA SER A 70 14.66 0.33 7.73
C SER A 70 14.77 1.43 6.68
N THR A 71 15.52 2.50 6.98
CA THR A 71 15.85 3.55 6.01
C THR A 71 16.50 2.98 4.74
N THR A 72 17.34 1.95 4.89
CA THR A 72 17.97 1.24 3.76
C THR A 72 16.94 0.55 2.88
N HIS A 73 15.97 -0.17 3.48
CA HIS A 73 14.88 -0.81 2.73
C HIS A 73 14.08 0.25 1.96
N LYS A 74 13.61 1.32 2.64
CA LYS A 74 12.84 2.41 2.00
C LYS A 74 13.62 3.05 0.85
N GLY A 75 14.92 3.30 1.05
CA GLY A 75 15.80 3.87 0.03
C GLY A 75 15.97 2.95 -1.20
N GLN A 76 16.08 1.64 -1.00
CA GLN A 76 16.17 0.67 -2.09
C GLN A 76 14.87 0.59 -2.89
N VAL A 77 13.72 0.53 -2.23
CA VAL A 77 12.40 0.55 -2.90
C VAL A 77 12.24 1.83 -3.71
N LEU A 78 12.49 2.99 -3.08
CA LEU A 78 12.43 4.30 -3.74
C LEU A 78 13.34 4.37 -4.98
N GLN A 79 14.57 3.85 -4.87
CA GLN A 79 15.51 3.80 -5.99
C GLN A 79 15.00 2.93 -7.16
N ARG A 80 14.31 1.82 -6.88
CA ARG A 80 13.71 0.97 -7.92
C ARG A 80 12.59 1.70 -8.65
N PHE A 81 11.68 2.35 -7.93
CA PHE A 81 10.62 3.16 -8.54
C PHE A 81 11.19 4.33 -9.36
N ASN A 82 12.17 5.06 -8.81
CA ASN A 82 12.84 6.15 -9.53
C ASN A 82 13.67 5.70 -10.74
N ARG A 83 14.04 4.41 -10.83
CA ARG A 83 14.64 3.86 -12.04
C ARG A 83 13.62 3.69 -13.16
N GLU A 84 12.42 3.25 -12.84
CA GLU A 84 11.34 3.12 -13.82
C GLU A 84 10.80 4.49 -14.22
N LEU A 85 10.55 5.40 -13.26
CA LEU A 85 10.07 6.77 -13.54
C LEU A 85 10.98 7.55 -14.49
N ARG A 86 12.30 7.39 -14.39
CA ARG A 86 13.27 8.07 -15.29
C ARG A 86 13.12 7.71 -16.77
N ARG A 87 12.44 6.60 -17.07
CA ARG A 87 12.17 6.17 -18.46
C ARG A 87 10.86 6.75 -18.99
N LEU A 88 10.07 7.42 -18.15
CA LEU A 88 8.73 7.88 -18.46
C LEU A 88 8.75 9.40 -18.68
N PRO A 89 8.42 9.90 -19.88
CA PRO A 89 8.42 11.32 -20.15
C PRO A 89 7.44 12.07 -19.23
N GLY A 90 7.81 13.28 -18.81
CA GLY A 90 6.97 14.13 -17.95
C GLY A 90 6.88 13.69 -16.47
N CYS A 91 7.37 12.51 -16.12
CA CYS A 91 7.38 12.01 -14.75
C CYS A 91 8.60 12.50 -13.98
N ARG A 92 8.38 12.97 -12.75
CA ARG A 92 9.44 13.42 -11.83
C ARG A 92 9.91 12.28 -10.95
N GLN A 93 11.10 12.42 -10.40
CA GLN A 93 11.58 11.52 -9.34
C GLN A 93 10.79 11.78 -8.06
N LEU A 94 10.57 10.70 -7.32
CA LEU A 94 9.98 10.70 -5.99
C LEU A 94 11.04 11.06 -4.95
N GLU A 95 10.68 11.91 -4.00
CA GLU A 95 11.47 12.18 -2.80
C GLU A 95 11.15 11.18 -1.69
N ASN A 96 9.91 10.69 -1.66
CA ASN A 96 9.42 9.68 -0.73
C ASN A 96 8.49 8.70 -1.46
N LEU A 97 8.31 7.53 -0.85
CA LEU A 97 7.35 6.54 -1.30
C LEU A 97 6.92 5.73 -0.08
N SER A 98 5.61 5.61 0.09
CA SER A 98 5.00 4.81 1.15
C SER A 98 4.18 3.68 0.51
N PRO A 99 4.10 2.51 1.16
CA PRO A 99 3.24 1.44 0.68
C PRO A 99 1.77 1.83 0.87
N ARG A 100 0.91 1.18 0.09
CA ARG A 100 -0.53 1.14 0.37
C ARG A 100 -0.78 -0.07 1.26
N THR A 101 -1.45 0.15 2.40
CA THR A 101 -1.65 -0.87 3.43
C THR A 101 -3.14 -1.12 3.66
N PHE A 102 -3.50 -2.38 3.92
CA PHE A 102 -4.87 -2.84 4.04
C PHE A 102 -4.98 -3.86 5.18
N GLU A 103 -6.10 -3.83 5.90
CA GLU A 103 -6.45 -4.81 6.94
C GLU A 103 -7.17 -6.05 6.36
N SER A 104 -7.52 -6.00 5.07
CA SER A 104 -8.29 -7.03 4.38
C SER A 104 -7.62 -7.44 3.07
N GLU A 105 -7.45 -8.75 2.86
CA GLU A 105 -6.92 -9.28 1.61
C GLU A 105 -7.80 -8.87 0.42
N GLY A 106 -9.12 -8.94 0.57
CA GLY A 106 -10.07 -8.62 -0.50
C GLY A 106 -9.94 -7.18 -0.98
N GLU A 107 -9.76 -6.24 -0.04
CA GLU A 107 -9.54 -4.82 -0.37
C GLU A 107 -8.19 -4.60 -1.07
N ALA A 108 -7.13 -5.23 -0.56
CA ALA A 108 -5.81 -5.16 -1.18
C ALA A 108 -5.82 -5.73 -2.60
N VAL A 109 -6.51 -6.85 -2.82
CA VAL A 109 -6.69 -7.47 -4.14
C VAL A 109 -7.45 -6.53 -5.08
N ALA A 110 -8.59 -6.02 -4.63
CA ALA A 110 -9.44 -5.15 -5.43
C ALA A 110 -8.71 -3.87 -5.86
N GLU A 111 -8.00 -3.22 -4.93
CA GLU A 111 -7.24 -2.01 -5.24
C GLU A 111 -6.05 -2.29 -6.16
N TRP A 112 -5.31 -3.39 -5.91
CA TRP A 112 -4.20 -3.78 -6.78
C TRP A 112 -4.68 -4.05 -8.20
N GLN A 113 -5.79 -4.78 -8.38
CA GLN A 113 -6.38 -5.04 -9.70
C GLN A 113 -6.88 -3.75 -10.37
N ARG A 114 -7.49 -2.84 -9.60
CA ARG A 114 -7.90 -1.53 -10.11
C ARG A 114 -6.70 -0.75 -10.64
N LEU A 115 -5.58 -0.74 -9.92
CA LEU A 115 -4.34 -0.10 -10.36
C LEU A 115 -3.65 -0.85 -11.51
N ALA A 116 -3.73 -2.17 -11.56
CA ALA A 116 -3.18 -2.99 -12.64
C ALA A 116 -4.02 -2.95 -13.94
N SER A 117 -5.28 -2.52 -13.89
CA SER A 117 -6.12 -2.45 -15.10
C SER A 117 -5.58 -1.42 -16.11
N GLU A 118 -5.26 -1.86 -17.33
CA GLU A 118 -4.91 -0.95 -18.41
C GLU A 118 -6.14 -0.27 -19.02
N ARG A 119 -5.98 0.97 -19.50
CA ARG A 119 -7.02 1.75 -20.19
C ARG A 119 -6.36 2.55 -21.31
N ASN A 120 -7.15 3.07 -22.26
CA ASN A 120 -6.63 3.80 -23.43
C ASN A 120 -5.63 4.93 -23.08
N PHE A 121 -5.80 5.60 -21.94
CA PHE A 121 -4.92 6.66 -21.45
C PHE A 121 -4.08 6.25 -20.24
N LYS A 122 -4.10 4.97 -19.83
CA LYS A 122 -3.41 4.47 -18.64
C LYS A 122 -2.47 3.34 -19.00
N ARG A 123 -1.18 3.53 -18.70
CA ARG A 123 -0.13 2.52 -18.89
C ARG A 123 0.38 2.02 -17.55
N LEU A 124 0.38 0.71 -17.38
CA LEU A 124 0.91 0.05 -16.19
C LEU A 124 2.40 -0.26 -16.37
N HIS A 125 3.16 -0.02 -15.31
CA HIS A 125 4.59 -0.31 -15.23
C HIS A 125 4.87 -1.13 -13.98
N MET A 126 5.16 -2.42 -14.15
CA MET A 126 5.40 -3.32 -13.03
C MET A 126 6.83 -3.19 -12.52
N VAL A 127 6.99 -2.79 -11.26
CA VAL A 127 8.28 -2.72 -10.57
C VAL A 127 8.56 -4.07 -9.91
N ARG A 128 9.60 -4.76 -10.39
CA ARG A 128 9.97 -6.11 -9.95
C ARG A 128 11.19 -6.10 -9.04
N ARG A 129 11.35 -7.17 -8.24
CA ARG A 129 12.52 -7.39 -7.37
C ARG A 129 12.73 -6.24 -6.39
N LEU A 130 11.67 -5.90 -5.67
CA LEU A 130 11.80 -5.04 -4.49
C LEU A 130 12.46 -5.87 -3.37
N PRO A 131 13.21 -5.24 -2.46
CA PRO A 131 13.64 -5.93 -1.25
C PRO A 131 12.41 -6.34 -0.43
N ASP A 132 12.46 -7.53 0.16
CA ASP A 132 11.50 -7.99 1.16
C ASP A 132 11.79 -7.37 2.54
#